data_AF-A0A958LBC7-F1
#
_entry.id   AF-A0A958LBC7-F1
#
_cell.length_a   1.000
_cell.length_b   1.000
_cell.length_c   1.000
_cell.angle_alpha   90.00
_cell.angle_beta   90.00
_cell.angle_gamma   90.00
#
_symmetry.space_group_name_H-M   'P 1'
#
loop_
_entity.id
_entity.type
_entity.pdbx_description
1 polymer ?
#
loop_
_entity_poly.entity_id
_entity_poly.type
_entity_poly.pdbx_seq_one_letter_code
_entity_poly.pdbx_strand_id
1 'polypeptide(L)'
;MTSYHLFGLLSSVLFLVMLAIGFGHQVWLIVRRKAEIASGTRSPHTATESLSTNYVATIFLTFYFFFVYGLSTKEIVHYIVWPRLAAALVAVWLLAEIARDRNERRARYFASGAAVLLGLVVLA
;
A
#
# COMPACT_ATOMS: atom_id res chain seq x y z
N MET A 1 28.47 14.00 8.79
CA MET A 1 27.92 12.86 8.03
C MET A 1 27.09 11.90 8.90
N THR A 2 27.39 11.73 10.18
CA THR A 2 26.67 10.79 11.08
C THR A 2 25.22 11.15 11.37
N SER A 3 24.89 12.44 11.59
CA SER A 3 23.54 12.86 11.97
C SER A 3 22.50 12.66 10.85
N TYR A 4 22.88 12.91 9.60
CA TYR A 4 21.99 12.75 8.43
C TYR A 4 21.52 11.31 8.25
N HIS A 5 22.46 10.34 8.30
CA HIS A 5 22.12 8.93 8.22
C HIS A 5 21.32 8.45 9.44
N LEU A 6 21.59 8.98 10.63
CA LEU A 6 20.85 8.64 11.85
C LEU A 6 19.38 9.09 11.76
N PHE A 7 19.13 10.35 11.39
CA PHE A 7 17.76 10.86 11.21
C PHE A 7 17.03 10.16 10.06
N GLY A 8 17.74 9.85 8.96
CA GLY A 8 17.21 9.07 7.85
C GLY A 8 16.77 7.67 8.28
N LEU A 9 17.62 6.96 9.01
CA LEU A 9 17.32 5.63 9.55
C LEU A 9 16.12 5.70 10.49
N LEU A 10 16.13 6.61 11.46
CA LEU A 10 15.03 6.77 12.42
C LEU A 10 13.70 7.03 11.70
N SER A 11 13.69 7.94 10.72
CA SER A 11 12.50 8.23 9.91
C SER A 11 11.99 6.98 9.19
N SER A 12 12.88 6.20 8.57
CA SER A 12 12.48 4.98 7.85
C SER A 12 11.92 3.91 8.78
N VAL A 13 12.53 3.71 9.95
CA VAL A 13 12.04 2.74 10.94
C VAL A 13 10.67 3.15 11.45
N LEU A 14 10.51 4.43 11.84
CA LEU A 14 9.21 4.93 12.29
C LEU A 14 8.14 4.79 11.20
N PHE A 15 8.47 5.12 9.95
CA PHE A 15 7.54 4.97 8.84
C PHE A 15 7.14 3.51 8.64
N LEU A 16 8.09 2.56 8.65
CA LEU A 16 7.81 1.14 8.47
C LEU A 16 6.98 0.58 9.64
N VAL A 17 7.25 0.99 10.87
CA VAL A 17 6.44 0.60 12.04
C VAL A 17 5.01 1.13 11.91
N MET A 18 4.84 2.41 11.55
CA MET A 18 3.51 2.99 11.34
C MET A 18 2.76 2.32 10.18
N LEU A 19 3.47 2.01 9.08
CA LEU A 19 2.92 1.27 7.96
C LEU A 19 2.45 -0.12 8.39
N ALA A 20 3.27 -0.86 9.14
CA ALA A 20 2.93 -2.20 9.61
C ALA A 20 1.73 -2.19 10.56
N ILE A 21 1.67 -1.24 11.50
CA ILE A 21 0.54 -1.09 12.43
C ILE A 21 -0.74 -0.74 11.67
N GLY A 22 -0.69 0.29 10.82
CA GLY A 22 -1.85 0.77 10.07
C GLY A 22 -2.38 -0.29 9.10
N PHE A 23 -1.47 -0.92 8.36
CA PHE A 23 -1.83 -2.00 7.43
C PHE A 23 -2.35 -3.23 8.17
N GLY A 24 -1.66 -3.68 9.22
CA GLY A 24 -2.08 -4.82 10.03
C GLY A 24 -3.47 -4.63 10.62
N HIS A 25 -3.79 -3.43 11.11
CA HIS A 25 -5.13 -3.09 11.57
C HIS A 25 -6.17 -3.15 10.45
N GLN A 26 -5.85 -2.68 9.23
CA GLN A 26 -6.74 -2.79 8.07
C GLN A 26 -6.98 -4.25 7.67
N VAL A 27 -5.94 -5.08 7.60
CA VAL A 27 -6.08 -6.52 7.32
C VAL A 27 -6.95 -7.19 8.36
N TRP A 28 -6.70 -6.92 9.65
CA TRP A 28 -7.50 -7.47 10.74
C TRP A 28 -8.99 -7.10 10.62
N LEU A 29 -9.30 -5.83 10.30
CA LEU A 29 -10.68 -5.39 10.08
C LEU A 29 -11.34 -6.11 8.90
N ILE A 30 -10.63 -6.28 7.79
CA ILE A 30 -11.15 -6.98 6.60
C ILE A 30 -11.42 -8.45 6.94
N VAL A 31 -10.47 -9.15 7.56
CA VAL A 31 -10.61 -10.57 7.95
C VAL A 31 -11.76 -10.76 8.92
N ARG A 32 -11.85 -9.91 9.96
CA ARG A 32 -12.93 -9.96 10.94
C ARG A 32 -14.29 -9.78 10.28
N ARG A 33 -14.44 -8.79 9.39
CA ARG A 33 -15.72 -8.54 8.68
C ARG A 33 -16.10 -9.70 7.77
N LYS A 34 -15.13 -10.29 7.05
CA LYS A 34 -15.37 -11.49 6.24
C LYS A 34 -15.89 -12.66 7.08
N ALA A 35 -15.32 -12.86 8.27
CA ALA A 35 -15.80 -13.88 9.20
C ALA A 35 -17.22 -13.59 9.70
N GLU A 36 -17.53 -12.34 10.08
CA GLU A 36 -18.87 -11.92 10.54
C GLU A 36 -19.95 -12.09 9.45
N ILE A 37 -19.60 -11.85 8.18
CA ILE A 37 -20.49 -12.07 7.03
C ILE A 37 -20.72 -13.57 6.82
N ALA A 38 -19.65 -14.37 6.87
CA ALA A 38 -19.73 -15.83 6.70
C ALA A 38 -20.54 -16.52 7.80
N SER A 39 -20.50 -16.00 9.04
CA SER A 39 -21.29 -16.51 10.17
C SER A 39 -22.72 -15.98 10.22
N GLY A 40 -23.14 -15.15 9.26
CA GLY A 40 -24.49 -14.57 9.20
C GLY A 40 -24.81 -13.56 10.31
N THR A 41 -23.80 -13.16 11.09
CA THR A 41 -23.96 -12.25 12.25
C THR A 41 -23.98 -10.78 11.81
N ARG A 42 -23.66 -10.51 10.54
CA ARG A 42 -23.68 -9.20 9.90
C ARG A 42 -24.40 -9.28 8.55
N SER A 43 -25.12 -8.21 8.21
CA SER A 43 -25.73 -8.02 6.88
C SER A 43 -24.70 -8.27 5.77
N PRO A 44 -25.08 -8.84 4.60
CA PRO A 44 -24.18 -9.22 3.51
C PRO A 44 -23.64 -8.01 2.73
N HIS A 45 -22.95 -7.11 3.43
CA HIS A 45 -22.18 -6.01 2.85
C HIS A 45 -20.76 -6.47 2.57
N THR A 46 -20.05 -5.80 1.68
CA THR A 46 -18.64 -6.13 1.37
C THR A 46 -17.71 -5.74 2.52
N ALA A 47 -16.74 -6.58 2.88
CA ALA A 47 -15.83 -6.34 4.00
C ALA A 47 -14.99 -5.06 3.85
N THR A 48 -14.75 -4.65 2.61
CA THR A 48 -13.96 -3.47 2.21
C THR A 48 -14.80 -2.22 1.95
N GLU A 49 -16.10 -2.20 2.29
CA GLU A 49 -17.00 -1.08 2.00
C GLU A 49 -16.50 0.27 2.57
N SER A 50 -15.78 0.26 3.70
CA SER A 50 -15.21 1.47 4.30
C SER A 50 -13.95 2.00 3.60
N LEU A 51 -13.38 1.27 2.64
CA LEU A 51 -12.18 1.68 1.90
C LEU A 51 -12.56 2.32 0.56
N SER A 52 -12.13 3.57 0.36
CA SER A 52 -12.28 4.27 -0.92
C SER A 52 -11.22 3.80 -1.92
N THR A 53 -11.67 3.20 -3.02
CA THR A 53 -10.82 2.76 -4.13
C THR A 53 -9.91 3.90 -4.63
N ASN A 54 -10.47 5.12 -4.76
CA ASN A 54 -9.72 6.29 -5.22
C ASN A 54 -8.67 6.73 -4.20
N TYR A 55 -9.00 6.69 -2.91
CA TYR A 55 -8.04 7.05 -1.86
C TYR A 55 -6.84 6.10 -1.86
N VAL A 56 -7.08 4.79 -1.94
CA VAL A 56 -6.01 3.79 -2.01
C VAL A 56 -5.17 3.96 -3.29
N ALA A 57 -5.81 4.25 -4.44
CA ALA A 57 -5.10 4.53 -5.69
C ALA A 57 -4.21 5.78 -5.60
N THR A 58 -4.69 6.85 -4.96
CA THR A 58 -3.90 8.07 -4.71
C THR A 58 -2.71 7.80 -3.79
N ILE A 59 -2.92 7.00 -2.74
CA ILE A 59 -1.84 6.56 -1.85
C ILE A 59 -0.78 5.79 -2.64
N PHE A 60 -1.20 4.85 -3.49
CA PHE A 60 -0.29 4.13 -4.37
C PHE A 60 0.54 5.08 -5.24
N LEU A 61 -0.10 5.98 -5.97
CA LEU A 61 0.59 6.93 -6.86
C LEU A 61 1.59 7.81 -6.11
N THR A 62 1.22 8.26 -4.91
CA THR A 62 2.09 9.09 -4.06
C THR A 62 3.37 8.35 -3.69
N PHE A 63 3.23 7.13 -3.16
CA PHE A 63 4.40 6.33 -2.77
C PHE A 63 5.20 5.85 -3.97
N TYR A 64 4.54 5.52 -5.07
CA TYR A 64 5.21 5.19 -6.33
C TYR A 64 6.07 6.35 -6.84
N PHE A 65 5.54 7.58 -6.88
CA PHE A 65 6.32 8.74 -7.32
C PHE A 65 7.49 9.04 -6.40
N PHE A 66 7.32 8.94 -5.08
CA PHE A 66 8.45 9.11 -4.15
C PHE A 66 9.50 8.00 -4.28
N PHE A 67 9.08 6.77 -4.59
CA PHE A 67 9.98 5.67 -4.87
C PHE A 67 10.80 5.91 -6.14
N VAL A 68 10.15 6.22 -7.27
CA VAL A 68 10.83 6.53 -8.54
C VAL A 68 11.74 7.75 -8.40
N TYR A 69 11.29 8.78 -7.70
CA TYR A 69 12.11 9.96 -7.40
C TYR A 69 13.37 9.57 -6.63
N GLY A 70 13.25 8.75 -5.58
CA GLY A 70 14.38 8.29 -4.79
C GLY A 70 15.34 7.37 -5.55
N LEU A 71 14.88 6.67 -6.58
CA LEU A 71 15.76 5.92 -7.49
C LEU A 71 16.49 6.83 -8.49
N SER A 72 15.90 7.96 -8.84
CA SER A 72 16.46 8.91 -9.82
C SER A 72 17.55 9.82 -9.24
N THR A 73 17.82 9.76 -7.93
CA THR A 73 18.88 10.56 -7.31
C THR A 73 20.26 9.96 -7.58
N LYS A 74 21.29 10.82 -7.67
CA LYS A 74 22.68 10.43 -7.95
C LYS A 74 23.22 9.36 -6.99
N GLU A 75 22.78 9.39 -5.74
CA GLU A 75 23.07 8.37 -4.74
C GLU A 75 21.74 7.79 -4.25
N ILE A 76 21.63 6.46 -4.23
CA ILE A 76 20.41 5.79 -3.78
C ILE A 76 20.33 5.86 -2.26
N VAL A 77 19.40 6.68 -1.78
CA VAL A 77 19.16 6.85 -0.36
C VAL A 77 18.17 5.77 0.13
N HIS A 78 18.72 4.70 0.70
CA HIS A 78 17.99 3.47 1.01
C HIS A 78 16.81 3.68 1.99
N TYR A 79 16.97 4.55 2.97
CA TYR A 79 15.93 4.87 3.95
C TYR A 79 14.79 5.74 3.36
N ILE A 80 14.96 6.25 2.15
CA ILE A 80 13.87 6.87 1.37
C ILE A 80 13.23 5.80 0.50
N VAL A 81 14.00 5.13 -0.36
CA VAL A 81 13.48 4.25 -1.43
C VAL A 81 12.67 3.06 -0.88
N TRP A 82 13.26 2.25 0.01
CA TRP A 82 12.65 0.98 0.42
C TRP A 82 11.34 1.11 1.20
N PRO A 83 11.19 2.07 2.14
CA PRO A 83 9.91 2.25 2.82
C PRO A 83 8.78 2.65 1.87
N ARG A 84 9.06 3.44 0.83
CA ARG A 84 8.03 3.83 -0.14
C ARG A 84 7.66 2.69 -1.07
N LEU A 85 8.62 1.84 -1.45
CA LEU A 85 8.31 0.60 -2.17
C LEU A 85 7.39 -0.31 -1.33
N ALA A 86 7.69 -0.52 -0.05
CA ALA A 86 6.86 -1.32 0.84
C ALA A 86 5.43 -0.75 0.92
N ALA A 87 5.28 0.57 1.07
CA ALA A 87 3.97 1.22 1.09
C ALA A 87 3.22 1.10 -0.25
N ALA A 88 3.92 1.23 -1.38
CA ALA A 88 3.32 1.03 -2.70
C ALA A 88 2.81 -0.41 -2.89
N LEU A 89 3.59 -1.42 -2.48
CA LEU A 89 3.18 -2.83 -2.52
C LEU A 89 1.94 -3.10 -1.66
N VAL A 90 1.89 -2.53 -0.46
CA VAL A 90 0.72 -2.59 0.43
C VAL A 90 -0.52 -1.98 -0.25
N ALA A 91 -0.37 -0.85 -0.93
CA ALA A 91 -1.48 -0.22 -1.64
C ALA A 91 -1.97 -1.06 -2.83
N VAL A 92 -1.07 -1.71 -3.59
CA VAL A 92 -1.45 -2.67 -4.64
C VAL A 92 -2.23 -3.85 -4.06
N TRP A 93 -1.78 -4.40 -2.92
CA TRP A 93 -2.49 -5.48 -2.24
C TRP A 93 -3.90 -5.04 -1.82
N LEU A 94 -4.05 -3.85 -1.25
CA LEU A 94 -5.37 -3.30 -0.87
C LEU A 94 -6.29 -3.12 -2.08
N LEU A 95 -5.78 -2.61 -3.20
CA LEU A 95 -6.55 -2.49 -4.45
C LEU A 95 -7.00 -3.87 -4.97
N ALA A 96 -6.13 -4.87 -4.90
CA ALA A 96 -6.46 -6.24 -5.29
C ALA A 96 -7.53 -6.85 -4.37
N GLU A 97 -7.48 -6.56 -3.07
CA GLU A 97 -8.48 -7.02 -2.11
C GLU A 97 -9.85 -6.36 -2.33
N ILE A 98 -9.88 -5.04 -2.54
CA ILE A 98 -11.09 -4.29 -2.92
C ILE A 98 -11.68 -4.85 -4.23
N ALA A 99 -10.82 -5.11 -5.22
CA ALA A 99 -11.23 -5.68 -6.50
C ALA A 99 -11.88 -7.06 -6.36
N ARG A 100 -11.34 -7.92 -5.49
CA ARG A 100 -11.89 -9.26 -5.21
C ARG A 100 -13.18 -9.19 -4.40
N ASP A 101 -13.20 -8.38 -3.35
CA ASP A 101 -14.30 -8.30 -2.38
C ASP A 101 -15.54 -7.61 -2.97
N ARG A 102 -15.37 -6.57 -3.80
CA ARG A 102 -16.48 -5.80 -4.41
C ARG A 102 -16.78 -6.17 -5.86
N ASN A 103 -16.00 -7.09 -6.46
CA ASN A 103 -16.01 -7.38 -7.90
C ASN A 103 -15.92 -6.10 -8.78
N GLU A 104 -15.31 -5.04 -8.25
CA GLU A 104 -15.33 -3.71 -8.87
C GLU A 104 -14.33 -3.65 -10.04
N ARG A 105 -14.79 -3.29 -11.24
CA ARG A 105 -13.90 -3.17 -12.42
C ARG A 105 -12.85 -2.07 -12.26
N ARG A 106 -13.21 -0.94 -11.64
CA ARG A 106 -12.30 0.19 -11.41
C ARG A 106 -11.13 -0.21 -10.51
N ALA A 107 -11.41 -0.89 -9.39
CA ALA A 107 -10.37 -1.41 -8.51
C ALA A 107 -9.43 -2.40 -9.23
N ARG A 108 -9.96 -3.25 -10.13
CA ARG A 108 -9.14 -4.15 -10.96
C ARG A 108 -8.22 -3.40 -11.92
N TYR A 109 -8.73 -2.36 -12.60
CA TYR A 109 -7.90 -1.54 -13.49
C TYR A 109 -6.80 -0.80 -12.71
N PHE A 110 -7.11 -0.24 -11.55
CA PHE A 110 -6.09 0.38 -10.70
C PHE A 110 -5.06 -0.62 -10.19
N ALA A 111 -5.48 -1.80 -9.71
CA ALA A 111 -4.56 -2.84 -9.22
C ALA A 111 -3.61 -3.32 -10.33
N SER A 112 -4.14 -3.61 -11.52
CA SER A 112 -3.33 -4.06 -12.66
C SER A 112 -2.40 -2.97 -13.19
N GLY A 113 -2.88 -1.74 -13.35
CA GLY A 113 -2.03 -0.61 -13.73
C GLY A 113 -0.92 -0.35 -12.72
N ALA A 114 -1.23 -0.42 -11.43
CA ALA A 114 -0.26 -0.26 -10.36
C ALA A 114 0.83 -1.35 -10.37
N ALA A 115 0.44 -2.61 -10.61
CA ALA A 115 1.38 -3.73 -10.75
C ALA A 115 2.29 -3.57 -11.97
N VAL A 116 1.75 -3.13 -13.12
CA VAL A 116 2.54 -2.85 -14.32
C VAL A 116 3.56 -1.74 -14.07
N LEU A 117 3.14 -0.63 -13.46
CA LEU A 117 4.04 0.48 -13.14
C LEU A 117 5.20 0.04 -12.24
N LEU A 118 4.93 -0.76 -11.20
CA LEU A 118 6.00 -1.32 -10.37
C LEU A 118 6.92 -2.26 -11.15
N GLY A 119 6.37 -3.09 -12.04
CA GLY A 119 7.16 -3.97 -12.90
C GLY A 119 8.07 -3.22 -13.86
N LEU A 120 7.59 -2.11 -14.45
CA LEU A 120 8.40 -1.29 -15.36
C LEU A 120 9.63 -0.69 -14.67
N VAL A 121 9.50 -0.26 -13.41
CA VAL A 121 10.62 0.31 -12.66
C VAL A 121 11.66 -0.74 -12.28
N VAL A 122 11.25 -1.99 -12.07
CA VAL A 122 12.20 -3.11 -11.81
C VAL A 122 13.00 -3.49 -13.06
N LEU A 123 12.48 -3.19 -14.25
CA LEU A 123 13.10 -3.51 -15.54
C LEU A 123 13.95 -2.38 -16.14
N ALA A 124 13.88 -1.17 -15.56
CA ALA A 124 14.61 0.02 -15.98
C ALA A 124 15.95 0.14 -15.26
#